data_AF-A0A836FSA1-F1
#
_entry.id   AF-A0A836FSA1-F1
#
_cell.length_a   1.000
_cell.length_b   1.000
_cell.length_c   1.000
_cell.angle_alpha   90.00
_cell.angle_beta   90.00
_cell.angle_gamma   90.00
#
_symmetry.space_group_name_H-M   'P 1'
#
loop_
_entity.id
_entity.type
_entity.pdbx_description
1 polymer ?
#
loop_
_entity_poly.entity_id
_entity_poly.type
_entity_poly.pdbx_seq_one_letter_code
_entity_poly.pdbx_strand_id
1 'polypeptide(L)'
;MEHIPVAVRRMVAAEQSCGFIHLFTSFCDVSAAPLRVETKAFVSYAADRAANDAAPAYQFVYDVMRSRSGNILFKKSYAERFVNSLSVAAPTHVFSPELRSLVPSRLQAYIDEPGVYLDGVTEQNVKLLSWVPAAPVSPDHEQARPIPVIIMLVRSAYPTESMYREGAKLGLLYNAHRVNPNVKVAQLGLRERANAYLAESRVYEVLLVHDAADAYLVPEGSRSNYLLQKPDGTWWCSAEEDILVGITLKATYRVIEACGHGRVQHAKLTLKDILESKSLYILGTSPTIMPVQSVQLYKDAETRGYFEDAARSLGATAGTVQQVSEDEAELHFPVNAKLAAELRAQYFAEAASS
;
A
#
# COMPACT_ATOMS: atom_id res chain seq x y z
N MET A 1 11.45 -5.79 -25.30
CA MET A 1 11.46 -4.45 -24.67
C MET A 1 10.46 -3.50 -25.30
N GLU A 2 10.34 -3.46 -26.64
CA GLU A 2 9.47 -2.52 -27.37
C GLU A 2 7.98 -2.63 -26.99
N HIS A 3 7.48 -3.84 -26.69
CA HIS A 3 6.09 -4.08 -26.30
C HIS A 3 5.73 -3.76 -24.83
N ILE A 4 6.71 -3.38 -23.99
CA ILE A 4 6.45 -2.95 -22.61
C ILE A 4 6.29 -1.42 -22.62
N PRO A 5 5.18 -0.84 -22.12
CA PRO A 5 5.00 0.60 -22.11
C PRO A 5 6.15 1.33 -21.38
N VAL A 6 6.50 2.53 -21.85
CA VAL A 6 7.57 3.37 -21.25
C VAL A 6 7.36 3.53 -19.74
N ALA A 7 6.13 3.83 -19.32
CA ALA A 7 5.79 3.99 -17.90
C ALA A 7 6.11 2.74 -17.07
N VAL A 8 5.78 1.54 -17.59
CA VAL A 8 6.10 0.26 -16.93
C VAL A 8 7.61 0.06 -16.85
N ARG A 9 8.35 0.36 -17.94
CA ARG A 9 9.81 0.26 -17.93
C ARG A 9 10.44 1.17 -16.87
N ARG A 10 9.94 2.40 -16.71
CA ARG A 10 10.37 3.34 -15.67
C ARG A 10 10.06 2.81 -14.27
N MET A 11 8.86 2.27 -14.03
CA MET A 11 8.49 1.67 -12.74
C MET A 11 9.41 0.50 -12.37
N VAL A 12 9.71 -0.39 -13.32
CA VAL A 12 10.65 -1.50 -13.11
C VAL A 12 12.05 -0.97 -12.80
N ALA A 13 12.55 -0.02 -13.59
CA ALA A 13 13.87 0.59 -13.36
C ALA A 13 14.01 1.24 -11.98
N ALA A 14 12.95 1.93 -11.53
CA ALA A 14 12.90 2.64 -10.26
C ALA A 14 12.78 1.72 -9.04
N GLU A 15 12.20 0.53 -9.18
CA GLU A 15 11.82 -0.30 -8.03
C GLU A 15 12.59 -1.62 -7.94
N GLN A 16 13.11 -2.17 -9.04
CA GLN A 16 13.68 -3.52 -9.05
C GLN A 16 14.88 -3.69 -8.09
N SER A 17 15.03 -4.90 -7.56
CA SER A 17 16.11 -5.28 -6.63
C SER A 17 16.64 -6.71 -6.89
N CYS A 18 16.63 -7.16 -8.14
CA CYS A 18 16.99 -8.51 -8.57
C CYS A 18 17.77 -8.49 -9.90
N GLY A 19 18.41 -9.61 -10.28
CA GLY A 19 19.12 -9.70 -11.56
C GLY A 19 18.19 -9.72 -12.78
N PHE A 20 16.98 -10.23 -12.62
CA PHE A 20 16.01 -10.40 -13.70
C PHE A 20 14.56 -10.37 -13.19
N ILE A 21 13.63 -10.16 -14.10
CA ILE A 21 12.19 -10.24 -13.87
C ILE A 21 11.57 -11.35 -14.71
N HIS A 22 10.39 -11.80 -14.28
CA HIS A 22 9.51 -12.64 -15.08
C HIS A 22 8.47 -11.79 -15.79
N LEU A 23 8.44 -11.84 -17.11
CA LEU A 23 7.41 -11.25 -17.94
C LEU A 23 6.53 -12.35 -18.53
N PHE A 24 5.29 -12.40 -18.11
CA PHE A 24 4.24 -13.13 -18.81
C PHE A 24 3.61 -12.18 -19.82
N THR A 25 3.72 -12.49 -21.12
CA THR A 25 3.06 -11.71 -22.18
C THR A 25 1.54 -11.88 -22.13
N SER A 26 1.07 -13.06 -21.74
CA SER A 26 -0.31 -13.35 -21.36
C SER A 26 -0.34 -14.12 -20.04
N PHE A 27 -0.69 -13.44 -18.95
CA PHE A 27 -0.75 -14.06 -17.63
C PHE A 27 -1.96 -14.98 -17.46
N CYS A 28 -2.98 -14.89 -18.31
CA CYS A 28 -4.11 -15.81 -18.29
C CYS A 28 -3.84 -17.15 -19.00
N ASP A 29 -2.79 -17.23 -19.84
CA ASP A 29 -2.43 -18.48 -20.51
C ASP A 29 -1.75 -19.43 -19.53
N VAL A 30 -2.44 -20.49 -19.11
CA VAL A 30 -1.96 -21.48 -18.13
C VAL A 30 -0.70 -22.20 -18.60
N SER A 31 -0.51 -22.35 -19.92
CA SER A 31 0.63 -23.05 -20.51
C SER A 31 1.86 -22.15 -20.71
N ALA A 32 1.69 -20.82 -20.63
CA ALA A 32 2.77 -19.88 -20.87
C ALA A 32 3.85 -19.94 -19.78
N ALA A 33 5.09 -20.14 -20.22
CA ALA A 33 6.28 -19.88 -19.42
C ALA A 33 6.62 -18.38 -19.42
N PRO A 34 7.21 -17.84 -18.34
CA PRO A 34 7.65 -16.46 -18.32
C PRO A 34 8.83 -16.23 -19.25
N LEU A 35 8.90 -15.06 -19.86
CA LEU A 35 10.12 -14.53 -20.43
C LEU A 35 11.00 -13.98 -19.31
N ARG A 36 12.21 -14.52 -19.19
CA ARG A 36 13.23 -14.02 -18.27
C ARG A 36 13.89 -12.78 -18.88
N VAL A 37 13.72 -11.61 -18.25
CA VAL A 37 14.26 -10.34 -18.75
C VAL A 37 15.24 -9.76 -17.73
N GLU A 38 16.50 -9.58 -18.14
CA GLU A 38 17.56 -9.00 -17.32
C GLU A 38 17.23 -7.56 -16.90
N THR A 39 17.35 -7.23 -15.61
CA THR A 39 16.97 -5.90 -15.09
C THR A 39 17.82 -4.77 -15.64
N LYS A 40 19.06 -5.07 -16.06
CA LYS A 40 19.95 -4.11 -16.77
C LYS A 40 19.31 -3.51 -18.02
N ALA A 41 18.37 -4.21 -18.65
CA ALA A 41 17.63 -3.69 -19.82
C ALA A 41 16.72 -2.49 -19.48
N PHE A 42 16.38 -2.28 -18.21
CA PHE A 42 15.50 -1.20 -17.76
C PHE A 42 16.28 0.02 -17.23
N VAL A 43 17.57 -0.11 -16.92
CA VAL A 43 18.35 0.91 -16.18
C VAL A 43 18.39 2.27 -16.89
N SER A 44 18.48 2.29 -18.22
CA SER A 44 18.50 3.54 -19.00
C SER A 44 17.23 4.39 -18.84
N TYR A 45 16.12 3.81 -18.38
CA TYR A 45 14.85 4.50 -18.19
C TYR A 45 14.70 5.16 -16.81
N ALA A 46 15.67 5.01 -15.90
CA ALA A 46 15.58 5.58 -14.54
C ALA A 46 15.74 7.12 -14.50
N ALA A 47 16.36 7.73 -15.52
CA ALA A 47 16.74 9.15 -15.52
C ALA A 47 15.64 10.12 -16.00
N ASP A 48 14.67 9.66 -16.80
CA ASP A 48 13.61 10.51 -17.33
C ASP A 48 12.40 10.59 -16.38
N ARG A 49 12.41 11.59 -15.50
CA ARG A 49 11.31 11.87 -14.55
C ARG A 49 10.15 12.69 -15.13
N ALA A 50 10.13 12.99 -16.43
CA ALA A 50 9.03 13.76 -17.01
C ALA A 50 7.77 12.90 -17.15
N ALA A 51 6.79 13.15 -16.27
CA ALA A 51 5.40 12.76 -16.46
C ALA A 51 4.77 13.75 -17.45
N ASN A 52 4.26 13.25 -18.57
CA ASN A 52 3.37 14.04 -19.43
C ASN A 52 1.97 13.89 -18.83
N ASP A 53 1.29 15.01 -18.54
CA ASP A 53 -0.08 15.14 -18.00
C ASP A 53 -1.19 14.62 -18.95
N ALA A 54 -0.86 13.67 -19.85
CA ALA A 54 -1.87 12.97 -20.63
C ALA A 54 -2.57 11.93 -19.75
N ALA A 55 -3.89 11.79 -19.93
CA ALA A 55 -4.64 10.68 -19.35
C ALA A 55 -3.90 9.36 -19.65
N PRO A 56 -3.66 8.50 -18.64
CA PRO A 56 -2.77 7.38 -18.83
C PRO A 56 -3.41 6.42 -19.84
N ALA A 57 -2.68 6.10 -20.91
CA ALA A 57 -3.10 5.12 -21.91
C ALA A 57 -3.39 3.73 -21.29
N TYR A 58 -2.93 3.50 -20.06
CA TYR A 58 -3.07 2.26 -19.32
C TYR A 58 -3.51 2.49 -17.87
N GLN A 59 -4.38 1.62 -17.37
CA GLN A 59 -4.55 1.39 -15.94
C GLN A 59 -3.49 0.39 -15.46
N PHE A 60 -2.80 0.72 -14.36
CA PHE A 60 -1.79 -0.15 -13.78
C PHE A 60 -2.35 -0.89 -12.56
N VAL A 61 -2.49 -2.21 -12.66
CA VAL A 61 -2.89 -3.07 -11.55
C VAL A 61 -1.65 -3.67 -10.93
N TYR A 62 -1.53 -3.61 -9.61
CA TYR A 62 -0.34 -4.15 -8.95
C TYR A 62 -0.67 -4.77 -7.59
N ASP A 63 0.20 -5.65 -7.14
CA ASP A 63 0.24 -6.07 -5.75
C ASP A 63 1.68 -6.20 -5.24
N VAL A 64 1.86 -6.06 -3.93
CA VAL A 64 3.16 -6.15 -3.25
C VAL A 64 3.02 -7.04 -2.03
N MET A 65 3.75 -8.15 -2.03
CA MET A 65 3.76 -9.17 -0.99
C MET A 65 5.13 -9.25 -0.35
N ARG A 66 5.19 -9.62 0.93
CA ARG A 66 6.47 -9.90 1.60
C ARG A 66 6.81 -11.36 1.40
N SER A 67 8.02 -11.63 0.92
CA SER A 67 8.60 -12.97 0.93
C SER A 67 9.67 -13.05 2.01
N ARG A 68 9.67 -14.15 2.75
CA ARG A 68 10.55 -14.44 3.88
C ARG A 68 10.99 -15.90 3.83
N SER A 69 12.30 -16.11 3.79
CA SER A 69 12.92 -17.43 3.74
C SER A 69 12.32 -18.31 2.63
N GLY A 70 12.18 -17.76 1.42
CA GLY A 70 11.62 -18.45 0.26
C GLY A 70 10.09 -18.61 0.25
N ASN A 71 9.37 -18.04 1.22
CA ASN A 71 7.91 -18.16 1.33
C ASN A 71 7.21 -16.80 1.25
N ILE A 72 6.14 -16.72 0.47
CA ILE A 72 5.30 -15.52 0.39
C ILE A 72 4.23 -15.55 1.48
N LEU A 73 4.22 -14.53 2.33
CA LEU A 73 3.22 -14.40 3.39
C LEU A 73 1.83 -14.13 2.79
N PHE A 74 0.78 -14.81 3.28
CA PHE A 74 -0.61 -14.67 2.82
C PHE A 74 -0.78 -14.84 1.30
N LYS A 75 0.01 -15.71 0.68
CA LYS A 75 0.12 -15.88 -0.78
C LYS A 75 -1.24 -16.00 -1.48
N LYS A 76 -2.16 -16.79 -0.92
CA LYS A 76 -3.51 -16.99 -1.47
C LYS A 76 -4.33 -15.70 -1.49
N SER A 77 -4.33 -14.95 -0.38
CA SER A 77 -5.11 -13.71 -0.28
C SER A 77 -4.61 -12.61 -1.24
N TYR A 78 -3.29 -12.53 -1.45
CA TYR A 78 -2.74 -11.62 -2.46
C TYR A 78 -3.10 -12.02 -3.89
N ALA A 79 -3.07 -13.32 -4.20
CA ALA A 79 -3.52 -13.84 -5.49
C ALA A 79 -5.00 -13.47 -5.76
N GLU A 80 -5.88 -13.69 -4.79
CA GLU A 80 -7.30 -13.34 -4.89
C GLU A 80 -7.50 -11.83 -5.14
N ARG A 81 -6.81 -10.97 -4.39
CA ARG A 81 -6.92 -9.52 -4.57
C ARG A 81 -6.38 -9.05 -5.90
N PHE A 82 -5.26 -9.60 -6.37
CA PHE A 82 -4.68 -9.25 -7.66
C PHE A 82 -5.63 -9.61 -8.81
N VAL A 83 -6.20 -10.83 -8.79
CA VAL A 83 -7.18 -11.26 -9.80
C VAL A 83 -8.44 -10.40 -9.75
N ASN A 84 -8.96 -10.09 -8.56
CA ASN A 84 -10.10 -9.19 -8.42
C ASN A 84 -9.81 -7.80 -9.01
N SER A 85 -8.60 -7.27 -8.75
CA SER A 85 -8.21 -5.95 -9.27
C SER A 85 -8.07 -5.95 -10.79
N LEU A 86 -7.60 -7.06 -11.38
CA LEU A 86 -7.59 -7.24 -12.83
C LEU A 86 -9.00 -7.28 -13.42
N SER A 87 -9.92 -8.01 -12.79
CA SER A 87 -11.32 -8.08 -13.25
C SER A 87 -12.03 -6.73 -13.25
N VAL A 88 -11.72 -5.87 -12.27
CA VAL A 88 -12.29 -4.50 -12.25
C VAL A 88 -11.62 -3.59 -13.28
N ALA A 89 -10.30 -3.70 -13.46
CA ALA A 89 -9.58 -2.88 -14.44
C ALA A 89 -9.82 -3.30 -15.90
N ALA A 90 -10.23 -4.55 -16.13
CA ALA A 90 -10.52 -5.12 -17.44
C ALA A 90 -11.90 -5.81 -17.46
N PRO A 91 -13.01 -5.06 -17.33
CA PRO A 91 -14.34 -5.64 -17.13
C PRO A 91 -14.85 -6.45 -18.33
N THR A 92 -14.33 -6.19 -19.53
CA THR A 92 -14.68 -6.94 -20.76
C THR A 92 -13.79 -8.17 -20.98
N HIS A 93 -12.73 -8.35 -20.18
CA HIS A 93 -11.86 -9.52 -20.27
C HIS A 93 -12.43 -10.69 -19.46
N VAL A 94 -12.57 -11.84 -20.10
CA VAL A 94 -12.99 -13.08 -19.44
C VAL A 94 -11.78 -13.76 -18.80
N PHE A 95 -11.65 -13.64 -17.48
CA PHE A 95 -10.59 -14.32 -16.72
C PHE A 95 -10.98 -15.77 -16.43
N SER A 96 -10.07 -16.71 -16.72
CA SER A 96 -10.29 -18.12 -16.40
C SER A 96 -10.35 -18.33 -14.87
N PRO A 97 -11.26 -19.19 -14.36
CA PRO A 97 -11.34 -19.51 -12.93
C PRO A 97 -10.02 -20.03 -12.34
N GLU A 98 -9.23 -20.73 -13.16
CA GLU A 98 -7.92 -21.29 -12.81
C GLU A 98 -6.86 -20.22 -12.56
N LEU A 99 -7.07 -18.97 -12.99
CA LEU A 99 -6.10 -17.90 -12.76
C LEU A 99 -5.80 -17.71 -11.26
N ARG A 100 -6.81 -17.85 -10.40
CA ARG A 100 -6.65 -17.72 -8.94
C ARG A 100 -5.72 -18.78 -8.35
N SER A 101 -5.72 -20.00 -8.89
CA SER A 101 -4.81 -21.07 -8.46
C SER A 101 -3.45 -20.99 -9.15
N LEU A 102 -3.36 -20.33 -10.32
CA LEU A 102 -2.14 -20.14 -11.07
C LEU A 102 -1.23 -19.04 -10.51
N VAL A 103 -1.79 -17.94 -9.97
CA VAL A 103 -0.98 -16.85 -9.41
C VAL A 103 -0.02 -17.34 -8.30
N PRO A 104 -0.47 -18.13 -7.29
CA PRO A 104 0.42 -18.67 -6.26
C PRO A 104 1.55 -19.54 -6.79
N SER A 105 1.31 -20.38 -7.79
CA SER A 105 2.34 -21.28 -8.34
C SER A 105 3.39 -20.50 -9.13
N ARG A 106 2.97 -19.51 -9.94
CA ARG A 106 3.89 -18.63 -10.68
C ARG A 106 4.74 -17.76 -9.78
N LEU A 107 4.15 -17.26 -8.70
CA LEU A 107 4.87 -16.51 -7.69
C LEU A 107 5.91 -17.36 -6.98
N GLN A 108 5.55 -18.59 -6.60
CA GLN A 108 6.49 -19.51 -5.96
C GLN A 108 7.62 -19.90 -6.92
N ALA A 109 7.29 -20.21 -8.18
CA ALA A 109 8.28 -20.52 -9.20
C ALA A 109 9.29 -19.39 -9.43
N TYR A 110 8.86 -18.12 -9.38
CA TYR A 110 9.78 -16.98 -9.43
C TYR A 110 10.66 -16.92 -8.17
N ILE A 111 10.09 -17.09 -6.98
CA ILE A 111 10.84 -17.04 -5.72
C ILE A 111 11.90 -18.16 -5.61
N ASP A 112 11.59 -19.35 -6.14
CA ASP A 112 12.47 -20.52 -6.10
C ASP A 112 13.57 -20.48 -7.18
N GLU A 113 13.50 -19.54 -8.13
CA GLU A 113 14.44 -19.51 -9.24
C GLU A 113 15.85 -19.05 -8.80
N PRO A 114 16.91 -19.79 -9.18
CA PRO A 114 18.28 -19.40 -8.88
C PRO A 114 18.62 -17.98 -9.36
N GLY A 115 19.18 -17.17 -8.46
CA GLY A 115 19.59 -15.80 -8.74
C GLY A 115 18.48 -14.75 -8.63
N VAL A 116 17.26 -15.12 -8.21
CA VAL A 116 16.22 -14.14 -7.87
C VAL A 116 16.57 -13.42 -6.58
N TYR A 117 16.92 -14.16 -5.53
CA TYR A 117 17.54 -13.60 -4.32
C TYR A 117 19.02 -13.34 -4.54
N LEU A 118 19.48 -12.20 -4.03
CA LEU A 118 20.91 -11.92 -3.89
C LEU A 118 21.46 -12.67 -2.67
N ASP A 119 22.74 -13.03 -2.70
CA ASP A 119 23.39 -13.77 -1.62
C ASP A 119 23.18 -13.10 -0.25
N GLY A 120 22.74 -13.89 0.72
CA GLY A 120 22.46 -13.45 2.09
C GLY A 120 21.12 -12.73 2.30
N VAL A 121 20.37 -12.42 1.24
CA VAL A 121 19.03 -11.83 1.38
C VAL A 121 18.00 -12.92 1.67
N THR A 122 17.33 -12.81 2.81
CA THR A 122 16.30 -13.76 3.25
C THR A 122 14.89 -13.17 3.25
N GLU A 123 14.78 -11.85 3.09
CA GLU A 123 13.49 -11.15 3.07
C GLU A 123 13.49 -10.07 2.01
N GLN A 124 12.44 -10.06 1.18
CA GLN A 124 12.25 -9.04 0.15
C GLN A 124 10.77 -8.99 -0.26
N ASN A 125 10.29 -7.82 -0.67
CA ASN A 125 8.98 -7.72 -1.26
C ASN A 125 9.01 -8.17 -2.72
N VAL A 126 7.97 -8.90 -3.11
CA VAL A 126 7.67 -9.34 -4.47
C VAL A 126 6.53 -8.49 -4.98
N LYS A 127 6.67 -7.95 -6.19
CA LYS A 127 5.65 -7.14 -6.86
C LYS A 127 5.10 -7.86 -8.09
N LEU A 128 3.78 -7.87 -8.19
CA LEU A 128 3.05 -8.13 -9.43
C LEU A 128 2.68 -6.79 -10.05
N LEU A 129 2.92 -6.63 -11.35
CA LEU A 129 2.56 -5.42 -12.10
C LEU A 129 1.96 -5.80 -13.45
N SER A 130 0.71 -5.39 -13.67
CA SER A 130 -0.02 -5.48 -14.93
C SER A 130 -0.37 -4.10 -15.45
N TRP A 131 -0.55 -3.99 -16.77
CA TRP A 131 -1.04 -2.80 -17.43
C TRP A 131 -2.14 -3.18 -18.43
N VAL A 132 -3.29 -2.53 -18.29
CA VAL A 132 -4.48 -2.76 -19.12
C VAL A 132 -4.83 -1.45 -19.82
N PRO A 133 -5.16 -1.43 -21.12
CA PRO A 133 -5.60 -0.21 -21.80
C PRO A 133 -6.75 0.49 -21.07
N ALA A 134 -6.67 1.82 -20.92
CA ALA A 134 -7.65 2.58 -20.13
C ALA A 134 -8.98 2.86 -20.86
N ALA A 135 -8.99 2.82 -22.19
CA ALA A 135 -10.18 3.01 -23.01
C ALA A 135 -10.65 1.67 -23.61
N PRO A 136 -11.97 1.41 -23.68
CA PRO A 136 -12.49 0.30 -24.47
C PRO A 136 -12.09 0.53 -25.92
N VAL A 137 -11.38 -0.43 -26.51
CA VAL A 137 -11.13 -0.43 -27.94
C VAL A 137 -12.39 -0.97 -28.60
N SER A 138 -12.74 -0.47 -29.80
CA SER A 138 -13.95 -0.87 -30.53
C SER A 138 -14.27 -2.37 -30.41
N PRO A 139 -15.56 -2.75 -30.26
CA PRO A 139 -15.99 -4.12 -29.98
C PRO A 139 -15.48 -5.18 -30.99
N ASP A 140 -15.14 -4.78 -32.21
CA ASP A 140 -14.56 -5.64 -33.25
C ASP A 140 -13.12 -6.12 -32.96
N HIS A 141 -12.44 -5.55 -31.95
CA HIS A 141 -11.06 -5.89 -31.57
C HIS A 141 -10.91 -6.38 -30.12
N GLU A 142 -12.01 -6.75 -29.46
CA GLU A 142 -12.03 -7.22 -28.05
C GLU A 142 -11.73 -8.72 -27.88
N GLN A 143 -11.44 -9.47 -28.95
CA GLN A 143 -10.95 -10.85 -28.84
C GLN A 143 -9.61 -10.89 -28.09
N ALA A 144 -9.67 -11.41 -26.86
CA ALA A 144 -8.60 -11.86 -25.96
C ALA A 144 -7.27 -11.10 -26.07
N ARG A 145 -7.28 -9.78 -25.86
CA ARG A 145 -6.02 -9.06 -25.64
C ARG A 145 -5.30 -9.70 -24.45
N PRO A 146 -4.02 -10.07 -24.60
CA PRO A 146 -3.31 -10.73 -23.55
C PRO A 146 -3.13 -9.76 -22.38
N ILE A 147 -3.22 -10.27 -21.15
CA ILE A 147 -3.00 -9.48 -19.92
C ILE A 147 -1.56 -9.69 -19.49
N PRO A 148 -0.63 -8.77 -19.80
CA PRO A 148 0.76 -8.95 -19.44
C PRO A 148 0.97 -8.73 -17.95
N VAL A 149 1.89 -9.48 -17.35
CA VAL A 149 2.25 -9.33 -15.94
C VAL A 149 3.75 -9.47 -15.78
N ILE A 150 4.33 -8.53 -15.02
CA ILE A 150 5.68 -8.62 -14.49
C ILE A 150 5.64 -9.12 -13.05
N ILE A 151 6.48 -10.11 -12.75
CA ILE A 151 6.85 -10.50 -11.38
C ILE A 151 8.29 -10.08 -11.14
N MET A 152 8.53 -9.32 -10.06
CA MET A 152 9.88 -8.85 -9.71
C MET A 152 10.08 -8.73 -8.20
N LEU A 153 11.31 -8.87 -7.73
CA LEU A 153 11.68 -8.34 -6.41
C LEU A 153 11.83 -6.82 -6.48
N VAL A 154 11.30 -6.13 -5.48
CA VAL A 154 11.38 -4.66 -5.38
C VAL A 154 12.14 -4.23 -4.15
N ARG A 155 12.82 -3.09 -4.23
CA ARG A 155 13.52 -2.46 -3.10
C ARG A 155 12.56 -2.36 -1.91
N SER A 156 12.97 -2.97 -0.81
CA SER A 156 12.15 -3.15 0.38
C SER A 156 12.83 -2.50 1.56
N ALA A 157 12.06 -1.77 2.35
CA ALA A 157 12.48 -1.24 3.62
C ALA A 157 11.52 -1.77 4.69
N TYR A 158 12.05 -2.54 5.64
CA TYR A 158 11.31 -3.05 6.78
C TYR A 158 11.66 -2.21 8.01
N PRO A 159 10.69 -1.90 8.89
CA PRO A 159 11.01 -1.19 10.12
C PRO A 159 11.99 -1.99 10.98
N THR A 160 12.93 -1.28 11.60
CA THR A 160 13.86 -1.86 12.57
C THR A 160 13.13 -2.18 13.88
N GLU A 161 13.75 -2.99 14.73
CA GLU A 161 13.21 -3.25 16.08
C GLU A 161 13.12 -1.97 16.93
N SER A 162 13.98 -0.97 16.71
CA SER A 162 13.86 0.33 17.38
C SER A 162 12.61 1.08 16.94
N MET A 163 12.27 1.06 15.65
CA MET A 163 11.05 1.70 15.15
C MET A 163 9.77 1.11 15.75
N TYR A 164 9.72 -0.19 16.04
CA TYR A 164 8.57 -0.77 16.75
C TYR A 164 8.50 -0.36 18.23
N ARG A 165 9.63 -0.02 18.86
CA ARG A 165 9.67 0.48 20.24
C ARG A 165 9.36 1.96 20.33
N GLU A 166 9.82 2.74 19.36
CA GLU A 166 9.72 4.20 19.34
C GLU A 166 8.42 4.69 18.69
N GLY A 167 7.89 3.93 17.74
CA GLY A 167 6.73 4.28 16.93
C GLY A 167 7.08 5.09 15.67
N ALA A 168 6.19 5.05 14.69
CA ALA A 168 6.31 5.80 13.45
C ALA A 168 5.88 7.24 13.63
N LYS A 169 6.56 8.17 12.94
CA LYS A 169 6.04 9.53 12.73
C LYS A 169 5.22 9.55 11.45
N LEU A 170 4.02 10.12 11.48
CA LEU A 170 3.18 10.29 10.31
C LEU A 170 3.00 11.76 9.98
N GLY A 171 2.56 12.07 8.76
CA GLY A 171 2.05 13.39 8.38
C GLY A 171 0.62 13.32 7.87
N LEU A 172 0.01 14.48 7.62
CA LEU A 172 -1.29 14.61 6.98
C LEU A 172 -1.13 15.19 5.58
N LEU A 173 -1.66 14.50 4.58
CA LEU A 173 -1.75 14.98 3.20
C LEU A 173 -3.19 15.41 2.93
N TYR A 174 -3.43 16.72 2.99
CA TYR A 174 -4.74 17.32 2.77
C TYR A 174 -5.18 17.31 1.30
N ASN A 175 -6.49 17.38 1.08
CA ASN A 175 -7.13 17.34 -0.24
C ASN A 175 -6.64 16.15 -1.07
N ALA A 176 -6.57 14.98 -0.44
CA ALA A 176 -6.05 13.78 -1.04
C ALA A 176 -6.98 12.60 -0.73
N HIS A 177 -7.45 11.97 -1.80
CA HIS A 177 -8.32 10.80 -1.71
C HIS A 177 -8.10 9.91 -2.93
N ARG A 178 -8.55 8.66 -2.82
CA ARG A 178 -8.54 7.71 -3.93
C ARG A 178 -9.86 7.80 -4.67
N VAL A 179 -9.81 7.73 -6.00
CA VAL A 179 -11.03 7.71 -6.83
C VAL A 179 -11.83 6.42 -6.61
N ASN A 180 -11.15 5.27 -6.59
CA ASN A 180 -11.72 3.99 -6.20
C ASN A 180 -10.77 3.32 -5.19
N PRO A 181 -11.09 3.37 -3.89
CA PRO A 181 -10.20 2.86 -2.86
C PRO A 181 -10.14 1.32 -2.84
N ASN A 182 -11.23 0.62 -3.20
CA ASN A 182 -11.33 -0.83 -3.08
C ASN A 182 -10.51 -1.62 -4.12
N VAL A 183 -9.98 -0.96 -5.15
CA VAL A 183 -9.17 -1.61 -6.21
C VAL A 183 -7.73 -1.13 -6.14
N LYS A 184 -6.77 -2.05 -6.22
CA LYS A 184 -5.33 -1.75 -6.13
C LYS A 184 -4.76 -1.29 -7.48
N VAL A 185 -5.32 -0.21 -8.02
CA VAL A 185 -4.83 0.49 -9.22
C VAL A 185 -3.87 1.61 -8.81
N ALA A 186 -2.79 1.82 -9.57
CA ALA A 186 -1.86 2.92 -9.33
C ALA A 186 -2.51 4.27 -9.66
N GLN A 187 -2.51 5.20 -8.69
CA GLN A 187 -2.91 6.59 -8.88
C GLN A 187 -1.64 7.46 -8.83
N LEU A 188 -1.01 7.64 -10.00
CA LEU A 188 0.34 8.21 -10.09
C LEU A 188 0.42 9.61 -9.49
N GLY A 189 -0.51 10.51 -9.79
CA GLY A 189 -0.51 11.87 -9.21
C GLY A 189 -0.63 11.89 -7.68
N LEU A 190 -1.52 11.05 -7.11
CA LEU A 190 -1.62 10.91 -5.65
C LEU A 190 -0.32 10.35 -5.06
N ARG A 191 0.29 9.37 -5.75
CA ARG A 191 1.56 8.78 -5.32
C ARG A 191 2.70 9.78 -5.38
N GLU A 192 2.76 10.63 -6.39
CA GLU A 192 3.78 11.68 -6.54
C GLU A 192 3.66 12.71 -5.42
N ARG A 193 2.45 13.19 -5.12
CA ARG A 193 2.19 14.10 -4.00
C ARG A 193 2.64 13.51 -2.66
N ALA A 194 2.28 12.26 -2.39
CA ALA A 194 2.71 11.57 -1.17
C ALA A 194 4.24 11.39 -1.13
N ASN A 195 4.88 11.02 -2.24
CA ASN A 195 6.33 10.86 -2.32
C ASN A 195 7.08 12.18 -2.09
N ALA A 196 6.59 13.28 -2.65
CA ALA A 196 7.16 14.60 -2.44
C ALA A 196 7.07 14.98 -0.96
N TYR A 197 5.90 14.78 -0.34
CA TYR A 197 5.73 15.01 1.09
C TYR A 197 6.73 14.19 1.93
N LEU A 198 6.86 12.87 1.67
CA LEU A 198 7.78 11.99 2.40
C LEU A 198 9.26 12.32 2.17
N ALA A 199 9.61 12.96 1.05
CA ALA A 199 10.98 13.37 0.77
C ALA A 199 11.35 14.68 1.48
N GLU A 200 10.38 15.58 1.64
CA GLU A 200 10.56 16.89 2.29
C GLU A 200 10.43 16.81 3.82
N SER A 201 9.60 15.89 4.31
CA SER A 201 9.33 15.70 5.74
C SER A 201 10.05 14.47 6.29
N ARG A 202 10.33 14.46 7.60
CA ARG A 202 10.95 13.32 8.28
C ARG A 202 9.90 12.34 8.82
N VAL A 203 8.82 12.14 8.09
CA VAL A 203 7.74 11.21 8.46
C VAL A 203 7.89 9.89 7.71
N TYR A 204 7.42 8.81 8.32
CA TYR A 204 7.46 7.47 7.75
C TYR A 204 6.38 7.26 6.67
N GLU A 205 5.20 7.83 6.88
CA GLU A 205 4.04 7.68 6.01
C GLU A 205 3.10 8.89 6.19
N VAL A 206 2.22 9.15 5.23
CA VAL A 206 1.17 10.17 5.33
C VAL A 206 -0.21 9.55 5.36
N LEU A 207 -1.09 10.08 6.21
CA LEU A 207 -2.52 9.84 6.15
C LEU A 207 -3.16 10.77 5.13
N LEU A 208 -4.05 10.22 4.30
CA LEU A 208 -4.81 10.97 3.31
C LEU A 208 -5.99 11.64 4.02
N VAL A 209 -6.14 12.95 3.84
CA VAL A 209 -7.25 13.71 4.42
C VAL A 209 -8.05 14.29 3.27
N HIS A 210 -9.35 13.99 3.23
CA HIS A 210 -10.28 14.57 2.29
C HIS A 210 -10.49 16.06 2.60
N ASP A 211 -11.21 16.76 1.72
CA ASP A 211 -11.55 18.16 1.91
C ASP A 211 -12.75 18.36 2.87
N ALA A 212 -13.15 19.62 3.05
CA ALA A 212 -14.25 20.01 3.91
C ALA A 212 -15.62 19.46 3.46
N ALA A 213 -15.82 19.19 2.16
CA ALA A 213 -17.08 18.66 1.65
C ALA A 213 -17.31 17.22 2.12
N ASP A 214 -16.23 16.47 2.34
CA ASP A 214 -16.23 15.14 2.94
C ASP A 214 -15.94 15.16 4.46
N ALA A 215 -16.15 16.31 5.11
CA ALA A 215 -15.94 16.50 6.55
C ALA A 215 -14.55 16.05 7.04
N TYR A 216 -13.52 16.27 6.22
CA TYR A 216 -12.13 15.89 6.54
C TYR A 216 -11.98 14.41 6.91
N LEU A 217 -12.64 13.53 6.17
CA LEU A 217 -12.49 12.08 6.26
C LEU A 217 -11.00 11.68 6.14
N VAL A 218 -10.56 10.76 6.98
CA VAL A 218 -9.20 10.20 6.99
C VAL A 218 -9.29 8.70 6.71
N PRO A 219 -9.49 8.27 5.45
CA PRO A 219 -9.76 6.87 5.15
C PRO A 219 -8.54 5.97 5.42
N GLU A 220 -7.37 6.31 4.89
CA GLU A 220 -6.18 5.47 4.93
C GLU A 220 -4.90 6.30 4.71
N GLY A 221 -3.73 5.65 4.74
CA GLY A 221 -2.46 6.26 4.35
C GLY A 221 -2.14 6.08 2.87
N SER A 222 -1.05 6.71 2.40
CA SER A 222 -0.69 6.66 0.97
C SER A 222 -0.34 5.26 0.46
N ARG A 223 0.10 4.36 1.37
CA ARG A 223 0.47 2.96 1.10
C ARG A 223 0.02 2.00 2.22
N SER A 224 -0.72 2.48 3.22
CA SER A 224 -1.03 1.76 4.44
C SER A 224 -2.50 1.91 4.83
N ASN A 225 -3.03 0.93 5.56
CA ASN A 225 -4.20 1.18 6.40
C ASN A 225 -3.73 1.65 7.78
N TYR A 226 -4.65 2.03 8.65
CA TYR A 226 -4.35 2.27 10.06
C TYR A 226 -5.48 1.75 10.95
N LEU A 227 -5.17 1.57 12.23
CA LEU A 227 -6.15 1.41 13.29
C LEU A 227 -5.91 2.48 14.34
N LEU A 228 -6.99 2.91 14.99
CA LEU A 228 -6.92 3.73 16.19
C LEU A 228 -7.55 3.00 17.37
N GLN A 229 -7.05 3.28 18.57
CA GLN A 229 -7.77 2.98 19.81
C GLN A 229 -8.45 4.24 20.30
N LYS A 230 -9.73 4.14 20.68
CA LYS A 230 -10.41 5.20 21.41
C LYS A 230 -10.01 5.21 22.89
N PRO A 231 -10.33 6.26 23.66
CA PRO A 231 -10.00 6.34 25.09
C PRO A 231 -10.50 5.14 25.93
N ASP A 232 -11.63 4.56 25.55
CA ASP A 232 -12.21 3.36 26.18
C ASP A 232 -11.47 2.04 25.85
N GLY A 233 -10.45 2.09 24.99
CA GLY A 233 -9.66 0.94 24.57
C GLY A 233 -10.23 0.15 23.38
N THR A 234 -11.36 0.57 22.81
CA THR A 234 -11.93 -0.08 21.61
C THR A 234 -11.11 0.25 20.36
N TRP A 235 -10.96 -0.74 19.48
CA TRP A 235 -10.20 -0.63 18.23
C TRP A 235 -11.10 -0.29 17.04
N TRP A 236 -10.66 0.66 16.22
CA TRP A 236 -11.43 1.16 15.09
C TRP A 236 -10.59 1.25 13.82
N CYS A 237 -11.25 1.01 12.69
CA CYS A 237 -10.76 1.26 11.34
C CYS A 237 -11.77 2.13 10.58
N SER A 238 -11.30 2.77 9.50
CA SER A 238 -12.17 3.46 8.55
C SER A 238 -13.14 2.48 7.89
N ALA A 239 -14.28 3.00 7.43
CA ALA A 239 -15.30 2.22 6.75
C ALA A 239 -14.73 1.52 5.50
N GLU A 240 -15.13 0.28 5.23
CA GLU A 240 -14.51 -0.55 4.18
C GLU A 240 -14.72 0.04 2.77
N GLU A 241 -15.84 0.73 2.55
CA GLU A 241 -16.16 1.44 1.31
C GLU A 241 -15.19 2.59 0.99
N ASP A 242 -14.54 3.15 2.02
CA ASP A 242 -13.66 4.32 1.87
C ASP A 242 -12.17 3.93 1.73
N ILE A 243 -11.82 2.65 1.89
CA ILE A 243 -10.43 2.17 1.95
C ILE A 243 -10.12 1.01 1.01
N LEU A 244 -8.83 0.79 0.74
CA LEU A 244 -8.40 -0.53 0.26
C LEU A 244 -8.37 -1.48 1.46
N VAL A 245 -9.26 -2.46 1.48
CA VAL A 245 -9.24 -3.51 2.51
C VAL A 245 -7.99 -4.37 2.33
N GLY A 246 -6.91 -3.98 3.01
CA GLY A 246 -5.58 -4.56 2.88
C GLY A 246 -5.49 -6.01 3.38
N ILE A 247 -4.59 -6.80 2.81
CA ILE A 247 -4.33 -8.16 3.32
C ILE A 247 -3.78 -8.10 4.76
N THR A 248 -2.86 -7.17 5.03
CA THR A 248 -2.38 -6.90 6.40
C THR A 248 -3.52 -6.49 7.31
N LEU A 249 -4.44 -5.61 6.87
CA LEU A 249 -5.60 -5.20 7.65
C LEU A 249 -6.49 -6.38 8.05
N LYS A 250 -6.85 -7.23 7.07
CA LYS A 250 -7.64 -8.45 7.34
C LYS A 250 -6.95 -9.41 8.30
N ALA A 251 -5.63 -9.54 8.20
CA ALA A 251 -4.84 -10.33 9.15
C ALA A 251 -4.85 -9.68 10.54
N THR A 252 -4.72 -8.36 10.62
CA THR A 252 -4.74 -7.62 11.88
C THR A 252 -6.04 -7.82 12.65
N TYR A 253 -7.20 -7.94 11.99
CA TYR A 253 -8.45 -8.24 12.70
C TYR A 253 -8.38 -9.54 13.51
N ARG A 254 -7.82 -10.60 12.89
CA ARG A 254 -7.60 -11.88 13.57
C ARG A 254 -6.54 -11.77 14.65
N VAL A 255 -5.47 -11.03 14.40
CA VAL A 255 -4.41 -10.77 15.39
C VAL A 255 -4.99 -10.09 16.65
N ILE A 256 -5.77 -9.03 16.48
CA ILE A 256 -6.36 -8.28 17.60
C ILE A 256 -7.31 -9.16 18.41
N GLU A 257 -8.14 -9.98 17.75
CA GLU A 257 -9.04 -10.92 18.41
C GLU A 257 -8.26 -12.04 19.14
N ALA A 258 -7.24 -12.62 18.50
CA ALA A 258 -6.39 -13.67 19.07
C ALA A 258 -5.58 -13.19 20.30
N CYS A 259 -5.16 -11.92 20.31
CA CYS A 259 -4.50 -11.30 21.46
C CYS A 259 -5.50 -10.86 22.56
N GLY A 260 -6.79 -11.12 22.42
CA GLY A 260 -7.80 -10.81 23.46
C GLY A 260 -8.22 -9.34 23.52
N HIS A 261 -8.04 -8.59 22.44
CA HIS A 261 -8.39 -7.17 22.36
C HIS A 261 -9.76 -6.88 21.72
N GLY A 262 -10.58 -7.92 21.56
CA GLY A 262 -11.92 -7.81 20.99
C GLY A 262 -11.92 -7.69 19.47
N ARG A 263 -13.01 -7.14 18.91
CA ARG A 263 -13.18 -6.97 17.47
C ARG A 263 -12.89 -5.53 17.07
N VAL A 264 -12.30 -5.37 15.89
CA VAL A 264 -12.14 -4.06 15.25
C VAL A 264 -13.50 -3.59 14.72
N GLN A 265 -13.86 -2.37 15.08
CA GLN A 265 -15.08 -1.70 14.62
C GLN A 265 -14.80 -0.82 13.40
N HIS A 266 -15.81 -0.57 12.58
CA HIS A 266 -15.70 0.26 11.38
C HIS A 266 -16.59 1.49 11.49
N ALA A 267 -16.05 2.66 11.12
CA ALA A 267 -16.79 3.91 11.02
C ALA A 267 -16.13 4.84 9.99
N LYS A 268 -16.84 5.89 9.59
CA LYS A 268 -16.24 7.01 8.85
C LYS A 268 -15.37 7.83 9.80
N LEU A 269 -14.08 7.52 9.83
CA LEU A 269 -13.12 8.18 10.71
C LEU A 269 -12.65 9.50 10.09
N THR A 270 -12.76 10.56 10.86
CA THR A 270 -12.39 11.93 10.46
C THR A 270 -11.12 12.36 11.19
N LEU A 271 -10.62 13.56 10.87
CA LEU A 271 -9.50 14.15 11.60
C LEU A 271 -9.76 14.24 13.11
N LYS A 272 -11.02 14.44 13.52
CA LYS A 272 -11.40 14.44 14.94
C LYS A 272 -11.09 13.12 15.62
N ASP A 273 -11.43 12.00 14.98
CA ASP A 273 -11.18 10.68 15.57
C ASP A 273 -9.68 10.42 15.76
N ILE A 274 -8.83 10.94 14.87
CA ILE A 274 -7.37 10.90 15.03
C ILE A 274 -6.94 11.74 16.24
N LEU A 275 -7.42 12.99 16.34
CA LEU A 275 -7.09 13.94 17.41
C LEU A 275 -7.53 13.46 18.79
N GLU A 276 -8.63 12.74 18.88
CA GLU A 276 -9.23 12.24 20.13
C GLU A 276 -8.84 10.78 20.45
N SER A 277 -8.04 10.15 19.58
CA SER A 277 -7.61 8.77 19.78
C SER A 277 -6.54 8.65 20.88
N LYS A 278 -6.54 7.50 21.54
CA LYS A 278 -5.56 7.12 22.56
C LYS A 278 -4.23 6.68 21.93
N SER A 279 -4.28 6.01 20.79
CA SER A 279 -3.11 5.49 20.08
C SER A 279 -3.46 5.15 18.64
N LEU A 280 -2.47 5.20 17.74
CA LEU A 280 -2.60 4.72 16.36
C LEU A 280 -1.58 3.63 16.04
N TYR A 281 -1.93 2.82 15.04
CA TYR A 281 -1.07 1.81 14.44
C TYR A 281 -1.20 1.87 12.93
N ILE A 282 -0.08 1.92 12.21
CA ILE A 282 -0.09 1.80 10.74
C ILE A 282 0.10 0.35 10.33
N LEU A 283 -0.57 -0.01 9.23
CA LEU A 283 -0.68 -1.36 8.74
C LEU A 283 -0.25 -1.44 7.28
N GLY A 284 0.64 -2.38 6.96
CA GLY A 284 1.05 -2.61 5.57
C GLY A 284 1.91 -3.85 5.40
N THR A 285 2.17 -4.23 4.15
CA THR A 285 2.99 -5.42 3.83
C THR A 285 4.37 -5.35 4.49
N SER A 286 5.04 -4.21 4.41
CA SER A 286 6.38 -4.02 5.01
C SER A 286 6.33 -3.76 6.53
N PRO A 287 5.53 -2.79 7.04
CA PRO A 287 5.53 -2.47 8.46
C PRO A 287 4.73 -3.43 9.33
N THR A 288 3.99 -4.38 8.75
CA THR A 288 3.10 -5.29 9.49
C THR A 288 2.10 -4.50 10.33
N ILE A 289 2.21 -4.52 11.66
CA ILE A 289 1.45 -3.71 12.61
C ILE A 289 2.46 -2.87 13.39
N MET A 290 2.59 -1.57 13.07
CA MET A 290 3.58 -0.69 13.70
C MET A 290 2.88 0.43 14.48
N PRO A 291 3.23 0.66 15.77
CA PRO A 291 2.65 1.76 16.53
C PRO A 291 3.08 3.11 15.95
N VAL A 292 2.27 4.13 16.21
CA VAL A 292 2.54 5.53 15.82
C VAL A 292 2.95 6.30 17.06
N GLN A 293 4.03 7.06 16.94
CA GLN A 293 4.53 7.97 17.97
C GLN A 293 3.91 9.35 17.86
N SER A 294 3.82 9.86 16.64
CA SER A 294 3.24 11.18 16.40
C SER A 294 2.67 11.33 15.00
N VAL A 295 1.79 12.31 14.84
CA VAL A 295 1.24 12.77 13.57
C VAL A 295 1.53 14.26 13.44
N GLN A 296 2.32 14.66 12.45
CA GLN A 296 2.51 16.06 12.06
C GLN A 296 1.20 16.58 11.46
N LEU A 297 0.59 17.55 12.13
CA LEU A 297 -0.73 18.09 11.81
C LEU A 297 -0.65 19.10 10.66
N TYR A 298 0.40 19.90 10.63
CA TYR A 298 0.70 20.86 9.56
C TYR A 298 2.21 21.13 9.53
N LYS A 299 2.71 21.57 8.37
CA LYS A 299 4.13 21.85 8.12
C LYS A 299 4.42 23.21 7.49
N ASP A 300 3.36 23.96 7.18
CA ASP A 300 3.38 25.27 6.54
C ASP A 300 2.04 25.99 6.79
N ALA A 301 1.97 27.27 6.41
CA ALA A 301 0.78 28.10 6.60
C ALA A 301 -0.46 27.57 5.86
N GLU A 302 -0.29 26.91 4.71
CA GLU A 302 -1.40 26.35 3.93
C GLU A 302 -2.03 25.15 4.65
N THR A 303 -1.20 24.17 5.01
CA THR A 303 -1.65 22.97 5.74
C THR A 303 -2.18 23.30 7.13
N ARG A 304 -1.65 24.36 7.76
CA ARG A 304 -2.19 24.91 9.01
C ARG A 304 -3.60 25.44 8.82
N GLY A 305 -3.88 26.14 7.73
CA GLY A 305 -5.22 26.61 7.40
C GLY A 305 -6.24 25.47 7.29
N TYR A 306 -5.89 24.37 6.61
CA TYR A 306 -6.74 23.18 6.54
C TYR A 306 -6.96 22.54 7.90
N PHE A 307 -5.90 22.42 8.72
CA PHE A 307 -6.01 21.87 10.06
C PHE A 307 -6.94 22.71 10.95
N GLU A 308 -6.77 24.03 10.99
CA GLU A 308 -7.56 24.92 11.84
C GLU A 308 -9.04 24.94 11.44
N ASP A 309 -9.34 24.89 10.14
CA ASP A 309 -10.71 24.78 9.65
C ASP A 309 -11.35 23.43 10.01
N ALA A 310 -10.61 22.32 9.84
CA ALA A 310 -11.05 20.99 10.22
C ALA A 310 -11.31 20.87 11.73
N ALA A 311 -10.37 21.33 12.56
CA ALA A 311 -10.51 21.28 14.02
C ALA A 311 -11.72 22.08 14.50
N ARG A 312 -11.95 23.27 13.91
CA ARG A 312 -13.11 24.12 14.22
C ARG A 312 -14.42 23.47 13.77
N SER A 313 -14.50 23.01 12.52
CA SER A 313 -15.74 22.45 11.95
C SER A 313 -16.16 21.14 12.62
N LEU A 314 -15.22 20.31 13.05
CA LEU A 314 -15.49 19.04 13.73
C LEU A 314 -15.67 19.18 15.25
N GLY A 315 -15.35 20.35 15.81
CA GLY A 315 -15.35 20.57 17.26
C GLY A 315 -14.37 19.64 17.98
N ALA A 316 -13.19 19.43 17.40
CA ALA A 316 -12.17 18.55 17.99
C ALA A 316 -11.48 19.23 19.18
N THR A 317 -11.17 18.46 20.22
CA THR A 317 -10.42 18.96 21.38
C THR A 317 -8.93 18.62 21.26
N ALA A 318 -8.05 19.62 21.34
CA ALA A 318 -6.61 19.48 21.10
C ALA A 318 -5.86 18.88 22.33
N GLY A 319 -6.30 17.71 22.81
CA GLY A 319 -5.88 17.16 24.11
C GLY A 319 -4.39 16.83 24.25
N THR A 320 -3.66 16.60 23.13
CA THR A 320 -2.23 16.22 23.13
C THR A 320 -1.42 16.84 21.98
N VAL A 321 -1.88 17.98 21.44
CA VAL A 321 -1.16 18.70 20.37
C VAL A 321 0.01 19.48 20.97
N GLN A 322 1.20 19.23 20.46
CA GLN A 322 2.41 20.00 20.78
C GLN A 322 2.77 20.89 19.58
N GLN A 323 2.84 22.19 19.82
CA GLN A 323 3.39 23.13 18.85
C GLN A 323 4.92 22.97 18.81
N VAL A 324 5.46 22.66 17.64
CA VAL A 324 6.90 22.49 17.39
C VAL A 324 7.52 23.82 16.94
N SER A 325 6.81 24.55 16.08
CA SER A 325 7.17 25.91 15.64
C SER A 325 5.90 26.71 15.32
N GLU A 326 6.04 27.94 14.83
CA GLU A 326 4.89 28.75 14.40
C GLU A 326 4.09 28.07 13.26
N ASP A 327 4.78 27.30 12.42
CA ASP A 327 4.22 26.64 11.24
C ASP A 327 4.27 25.11 11.32
N GLU A 328 4.51 24.54 12.50
CA GLU A 328 4.57 23.08 12.68
C GLU A 328 3.98 22.65 14.02
N ALA A 329 3.10 21.65 14.00
CA ALA A 329 2.59 20.99 15.20
C ALA A 329 2.53 19.47 15.02
N GLU A 330 2.79 18.75 16.10
CA GLU A 330 2.68 17.29 16.18
C GLU A 330 1.66 16.88 17.24
N LEU A 331 0.84 15.89 16.94
CA LEU A 331 0.00 15.16 17.89
C LEU A 331 0.78 13.94 18.38
N HIS A 332 1.02 13.81 19.68
CA HIS A 332 1.81 12.70 20.24
C HIS A 332 0.95 11.60 20.86
N PHE A 333 1.42 10.36 20.71
CA PHE A 333 0.79 9.16 21.25
C PHE A 333 1.74 8.39 22.17
N PRO A 334 1.23 7.79 23.25
CA PRO A 334 1.99 6.82 24.02
C PRO A 334 2.22 5.55 23.20
N VAL A 335 3.47 5.09 23.12
CA VAL A 335 3.83 3.85 22.41
C VAL A 335 3.97 2.70 23.40
N ASN A 336 3.17 1.64 23.19
CA ASN A 336 3.24 0.40 23.96
C ASN A 336 4.08 -0.64 23.23
N ALA A 337 5.40 -0.64 23.49
CA ALA A 337 6.34 -1.54 22.83
C ALA A 337 6.04 -3.04 23.10
N LYS A 338 5.48 -3.38 24.27
CA LYS A 338 5.12 -4.78 24.59
C LYS A 338 3.97 -5.25 23.71
N LEU A 339 2.92 -4.44 23.60
CA LEU A 339 1.79 -4.73 22.73
C LEU A 339 2.23 -4.78 21.26
N ALA A 340 3.07 -3.84 20.81
CA ALA A 340 3.60 -3.86 19.45
C ALA A 340 4.35 -5.17 19.13
N ALA A 341 5.17 -5.66 20.06
CA ALA A 341 5.88 -6.93 19.90
C ALA A 341 4.92 -8.13 19.86
N GLU A 342 3.91 -8.14 20.72
CA GLU A 342 2.87 -9.18 20.78
C GLU A 342 2.06 -9.26 19.48
N LEU A 343 1.52 -8.12 19.01
CA LEU A 343 0.75 -8.05 17.77
C LEU A 343 1.59 -8.47 16.56
N ARG A 344 2.86 -8.05 16.50
CA ARG A 344 3.77 -8.42 15.41
C ARG A 344 4.11 -9.91 15.42
N ALA A 345 4.35 -10.49 16.59
CA ALA A 345 4.60 -11.93 16.72
C ALA A 345 3.38 -12.73 16.25
N GLN A 346 2.18 -12.35 16.69
CA GLN A 346 0.94 -12.99 16.28
C GLN A 346 0.68 -12.83 14.78
N TYR A 347 0.99 -11.68 14.17
CA TYR A 347 0.88 -11.48 12.72
C TYR A 347 1.70 -12.50 11.92
N PHE A 348 2.93 -12.81 12.35
CA PHE A 348 3.74 -13.83 11.70
C PHE A 348 3.24 -15.26 11.97
N ALA A 349 2.65 -15.52 13.13
CA ALA A 349 1.99 -16.80 13.41
C ALA A 349 0.78 -17.02 12.48
N GLU A 350 -0.07 -15.99 12.31
CA GLU A 350 -1.18 -16.00 11.35
C GLU A 350 -0.69 -16.28 9.92
N ALA A 351 0.40 -15.62 9.50
CA ALA A 351 0.98 -15.81 8.17
C ALA A 351 1.53 -17.23 7.96
N ALA A 352 2.07 -17.86 8.99
CA ALA A 352 2.58 -19.23 8.92
C ALA A 352 1.44 -20.26 8.79
N SER A 353 0.24 -19.91 9.26
CA SER A 353 -0.96 -20.76 9.16
C SER A 353 -1.83 -20.51 7.92
N SER A 354 -1.48 -19.51 7.08
CA SER A 354 -2.34 -18.98 6.00
C SER A 354 -2.21 -19.66 4.65
#